data_AF-A0A0G4I3N2-F1
#
_entry.id   AF-A0A0G4I3N2-F1
#
_cell.length_a   1.000
_cell.length_b   1.000
_cell.length_c   1.000
_cell.angle_alpha   90.00
_cell.angle_beta   90.00
_cell.angle_gamma   90.00
#
_symmetry.space_group_name_H-M   'P 1'
#
loop_
_entity.id
_entity.type
_entity.pdbx_description
1 polymer ?
#
loop_
_entity_poly.entity_id
_entity_poly.type
_entity_poly.pdbx_seq_one_letter_code
_entity_poly.pdbx_strand_id
1 'polypeptide(L)'
;MDSLAVDDSLFGGGTGVAMDVSKIPFSQLKKMQRDGTIKRERGGAAGGKGGGGWITGPSSASSRQQQAAANAAASKAEGAKKAKKNKRPMEVSSKTPVAPAAFSKGTARQREKARDPRFSELSGRLDEEKFSKAFAFVDDLRKDEMQTMQKALRRAREEEEEEEREAGEGRRGNRRQLSEAQVERVSQQLNQMRSEEAQRRKKRAEIKVKRNLKNEEKRKVREEGKKPFFSSKRVVKEKVFEKRVDELKKAGKLKRFIETKGQKTSKKDKREMPMRRDASGGT
;
A
#
# COMPACT_ATOMS: atom_id res chain seq x y z
N MET A 1 -4.41 -32.69 16.26
CA MET A 1 -5.73 -32.52 16.89
C MET A 1 -5.39 -32.38 18.34
N ASP A 2 -5.19 -31.15 18.79
CA ASP A 2 -4.49 -30.89 20.03
C ASP A 2 -5.47 -30.15 20.94
N SER A 3 -6.18 -30.93 21.76
CA SER A 3 -7.06 -30.47 22.82
C SER A 3 -6.19 -30.03 24.00
N LEU A 4 -6.21 -28.74 24.33
CA LEU A 4 -5.61 -28.20 25.55
C LEU A 4 -6.67 -28.15 26.65
N ALA A 5 -6.37 -28.78 27.78
CA ALA A 5 -7.17 -28.73 29.01
C ALA A 5 -7.03 -27.35 29.67
N VAL A 6 -8.13 -26.82 30.21
CA VAL A 6 -8.18 -25.63 31.06
C VAL A 6 -8.51 -26.10 32.46
N ASP A 7 -7.67 -25.71 33.43
CA ASP A 7 -7.88 -25.99 34.84
C ASP A 7 -9.19 -25.38 35.36
N ASP A 8 -9.96 -26.26 35.99
CA ASP A 8 -11.26 -26.04 36.58
C ASP A 8 -11.07 -25.65 38.05
N SER A 9 -11.09 -24.35 38.33
CA SER A 9 -11.40 -23.88 39.69
C SER A 9 -12.06 -22.50 39.61
N LEU A 10 -13.21 -22.39 40.26
CA LEU A 10 -14.18 -21.27 40.31
C LEU A 10 -15.27 -21.28 39.23
N PHE A 11 -16.10 -22.33 39.24
CA PHE A 11 -17.30 -22.40 38.41
C PHE A 11 -18.42 -21.49 38.94
N GLY A 12 -18.94 -20.66 38.04
CA GLY A 12 -20.18 -19.90 38.17
C GLY A 12 -20.79 -19.68 36.79
N GLY A 13 -21.17 -20.77 36.11
CA GLY A 13 -22.17 -20.82 35.03
C GLY A 13 -22.00 -19.89 33.83
N GLY A 14 -21.29 -20.35 32.80
CA GLY A 14 -21.35 -19.76 31.47
C GLY A 14 -20.73 -20.71 30.44
N THR A 15 -21.54 -21.19 29.50
CA THR A 15 -21.15 -22.13 28.45
C THR A 15 -19.92 -21.63 27.68
N GLY A 16 -18.76 -22.23 27.97
CA GLY A 16 -17.55 -22.03 27.19
C GLY A 16 -17.69 -22.67 25.82
N VAL A 17 -18.38 -21.99 24.89
CA VAL A 17 -18.29 -22.35 23.47
C VAL A 17 -16.83 -22.10 23.08
N ALA A 18 -16.08 -23.18 22.84
CA ALA A 18 -14.77 -23.10 22.22
C ALA A 18 -14.93 -22.46 20.83
N MET A 19 -14.86 -21.14 20.78
CA MET A 19 -14.98 -20.37 19.55
C MET A 19 -13.72 -20.63 18.73
N ASP A 20 -13.88 -21.34 17.62
CA ASP A 20 -12.83 -21.56 16.65
C ASP A 20 -12.31 -20.20 16.15
N VAL A 21 -11.09 -19.85 16.57
CA VAL A 21 -10.44 -18.55 16.32
C VAL A 21 -10.34 -18.26 14.82
N SER A 22 -10.34 -19.30 13.98
CA SER A 22 -10.32 -19.17 12.51
C SER A 22 -11.61 -18.57 11.94
N LYS A 23 -12.73 -18.65 12.67
CA LYS A 23 -14.04 -18.12 12.26
C LYS A 23 -14.27 -16.68 12.72
N ILE A 24 -13.40 -16.14 13.58
CA ILE A 24 -13.50 -14.76 14.07
C ILE A 24 -12.93 -13.81 13.01
N PRO A 25 -13.66 -12.78 12.56
CA PRO A 25 -13.14 -11.82 11.59
C PRO A 25 -11.90 -11.13 12.16
N PHE A 26 -10.88 -10.92 11.31
CA PHE A 26 -9.56 -10.47 11.75
C PHE A 26 -9.60 -9.14 12.53
N SER A 27 -10.54 -8.26 12.22
CA SER A 27 -10.77 -7.01 12.93
C SER A 27 -11.19 -7.22 14.39
N GLN A 28 -12.07 -8.19 14.65
CA GLN A 28 -12.48 -8.58 16.00
C GLN A 28 -11.34 -9.31 16.71
N LEU A 29 -10.62 -10.19 16.01
CA LEU A 29 -9.45 -10.87 16.57
C LEU A 29 -8.39 -9.87 17.03
N LYS A 30 -8.11 -8.84 16.22
CA LYS A 30 -7.17 -7.76 16.57
C LYS A 30 -7.66 -6.89 17.72
N LYS A 31 -8.98 -6.71 17.86
CA LYS A 31 -9.60 -6.03 19.01
C LYS A 31 -9.42 -6.87 20.28
N MET A 32 -9.74 -8.17 20.24
CA MET A 32 -9.55 -9.10 21.37
C MET A 32 -8.07 -9.23 21.79
N GLN A 33 -7.13 -9.13 20.85
CA GLN A 33 -5.70 -9.07 21.16
C GLN A 33 -5.27 -7.78 21.86
N ARG A 34 -5.90 -6.64 21.56
CA ARG A 34 -5.64 -5.35 22.23
C ARG A 34 -6.27 -5.30 23.61
N ASP A 35 -7.47 -5.82 23.72
CA ASP A 35 -8.28 -5.80 24.94
C ASP A 35 -7.84 -6.93 25.92
N GLY A 36 -6.81 -7.71 25.56
CA GLY A 36 -6.20 -8.73 26.44
C GLY A 36 -7.03 -10.02 26.61
N THR A 37 -8.14 -10.16 25.87
CA THR A 37 -9.06 -11.30 25.95
C THR A 37 -8.44 -12.60 25.44
N ILE A 38 -7.44 -12.51 24.57
CA ILE A 38 -6.66 -13.66 24.07
C ILE A 38 -5.22 -13.49 24.55
N LYS A 39 -4.82 -14.24 25.59
CA LYS A 39 -3.40 -14.33 26.00
C LYS A 39 -2.64 -15.19 24.98
N ARG A 40 -1.56 -14.65 24.42
CA ARG A 40 -0.53 -15.47 23.76
C ARG A 40 0.21 -16.23 24.85
N GLU A 41 0.09 -17.55 24.89
CA GLU A 41 1.08 -18.37 25.57
C GLU A 41 2.43 -18.16 24.87
N ARG A 42 3.35 -17.52 25.57
CA ARG A 42 4.74 -17.45 25.13
C ARG A 42 5.33 -18.82 25.43
N GLY A 43 5.33 -19.72 24.44
CA GLY A 43 6.17 -20.91 24.45
C GLY A 43 7.62 -20.48 24.73
N GLY A 44 8.18 -20.99 25.83
CA GLY A 44 9.48 -20.58 26.35
C GLY A 44 10.61 -20.91 25.38
N ALA A 45 11.23 -19.88 24.83
CA ALA A 45 12.63 -19.90 24.40
C ALA A 45 13.36 -18.84 25.22
N ALA A 46 14.36 -19.28 25.97
CA ALA A 46 15.14 -18.46 26.89
C ALA A 46 15.89 -17.33 26.16
N GLY A 47 16.00 -16.18 26.85
CA GLY A 47 17.07 -15.21 26.63
C GLY A 47 16.64 -13.86 26.03
N GLY A 48 16.66 -12.81 26.84
CA GLY A 48 16.75 -11.43 26.37
C GLY A 48 15.84 -10.44 27.09
N LYS A 49 16.26 -9.94 28.26
CA LYS A 49 15.77 -8.67 28.81
C LYS A 49 16.15 -7.56 27.82
N GLY A 50 15.16 -6.96 27.17
CA GLY A 50 15.33 -5.76 26.34
C GLY A 50 14.20 -4.78 26.64
N GLY A 51 14.50 -3.74 27.41
CA GLY A 51 13.56 -2.67 27.75
C GLY A 51 13.06 -1.95 26.51
N GLY A 52 11.73 -1.90 26.35
CA GLY A 52 11.05 -1.15 25.30
C GLY A 52 11.04 0.34 25.61
N GLY A 53 12.15 1.02 25.32
CA GLY A 53 12.19 2.47 25.16
C GLY A 53 11.78 2.84 23.74
N TRP A 54 10.69 3.58 23.59
CA TRP A 54 10.33 4.21 22.32
C TRP A 54 11.36 5.30 22.00
N ILE A 55 12.34 4.96 21.16
CA ILE A 55 13.31 5.94 20.66
C ILE A 55 12.58 6.82 19.64
N THR A 56 12.16 8.00 20.11
CA THR A 56 11.87 9.15 19.27
C THR A 56 13.09 9.42 18.38
N GLY A 57 12.90 9.39 17.06
CA GLY A 57 14.00 9.58 16.10
C GLY A 57 14.68 10.94 16.27
N PRO A 58 16.01 11.03 16.15
CA PRO A 58 16.70 12.31 16.22
C PRO A 58 16.33 13.17 15.01
N SER A 59 15.98 14.42 15.29
CA SER A 59 15.65 15.45 14.31
C SER A 59 16.81 15.67 13.32
N SER A 60 16.46 15.80 12.05
CA SER A 60 17.36 15.96 10.91
C SER A 60 18.05 17.34 10.82
N ALA A 61 18.27 18.01 11.94
CA ALA A 61 18.85 19.36 11.98
C ALA A 61 20.40 19.35 12.03
N SER A 62 21.04 18.29 12.53
CA SER A 62 22.50 18.28 12.77
C SER A 62 23.34 17.88 11.54
N SER A 63 22.77 17.15 10.57
CA SER A 63 23.49 16.72 9.36
C SER A 63 23.80 17.86 8.38
N ARG A 64 23.06 18.97 8.45
CA ARG A 64 23.25 20.11 7.53
C ARG A 64 24.40 21.03 7.97
N GLN A 65 24.68 21.07 9.27
CA GLN A 65 25.72 21.94 9.85
C GLN A 65 27.13 21.35 9.67
N GLN A 66 27.27 20.03 9.67
CA GLN A 66 28.56 19.37 9.41
C GLN A 66 28.95 19.38 7.91
N GLN A 67 27.97 19.35 7.00
CA GLN A 67 28.24 19.49 5.55
C GLN A 67 28.57 20.94 5.15
N ALA A 68 28.04 21.94 5.86
CA ALA A 68 28.37 23.35 5.62
C ALA A 68 29.81 23.70 6.07
N ALA A 69 30.29 23.13 7.19
CA ALA A 69 31.64 23.35 7.68
C ALA A 69 32.72 22.73 6.78
N ALA A 70 32.46 21.55 6.21
CA ALA A 70 33.37 20.89 5.26
C ALA A 70 33.50 21.67 3.93
N ASN A 71 32.42 22.30 3.47
CA ASN A 71 32.43 23.12 2.25
C ASN A 71 33.05 24.51 2.47
N ALA A 72 32.99 25.06 3.70
CA ALA A 72 33.64 26.33 4.05
C ALA A 72 35.16 26.20 4.27
N ALA A 73 35.65 25.03 4.69
CA ALA A 73 37.08 24.74 4.80
C ALA A 73 37.77 24.54 3.44
N ALA A 74 37.02 24.22 2.38
CA ALA A 74 37.54 24.05 1.02
C ALA A 74 37.73 25.38 0.26
N SER A 75 37.20 26.50 0.75
CA SER A 75 37.27 27.82 0.09
C SER A 75 38.35 28.76 0.63
N LYS A 76 39.23 28.30 1.53
CA LYS A 76 40.42 29.02 2.00
C LYS A 76 41.70 28.19 1.79
N ALA A 77 42.01 27.92 0.53
CA ALA A 77 43.37 27.60 0.10
C ALA A 77 43.73 28.61 -0.99
N GLU A 78 44.59 29.55 -0.62
CA GLU A 78 45.16 30.54 -1.52
C GLU A 78 45.90 29.92 -2.71
N GLY A 79 45.89 30.64 -3.83
CA GLY A 79 47.12 30.86 -4.57
C GLY A 79 47.55 29.84 -5.62
N ALA A 80 46.64 29.11 -6.28
CA ALA A 80 47.00 28.40 -7.51
C ALA A 80 47.09 29.40 -8.69
N LYS A 81 48.31 29.84 -9.03
CA LYS A 81 48.58 30.69 -10.19
C LYS A 81 47.96 30.06 -11.45
N LYS A 82 47.10 30.81 -12.13
CA LYS A 82 46.46 30.41 -13.40
C LYS A 82 47.51 29.90 -14.39
N ALA A 83 47.33 28.67 -14.89
CA ALA A 83 48.11 28.14 -16.00
C ALA A 83 47.99 29.07 -17.22
N LYS A 84 49.11 29.57 -17.74
CA LYS A 84 49.11 30.40 -18.97
C LYS A 84 48.57 29.56 -20.13
N LYS A 85 47.71 30.17 -20.95
CA LYS A 85 46.97 29.58 -22.08
C LYS A 85 47.84 29.20 -23.30
N ASN A 86 49.07 28.77 -23.10
CA ASN A 86 49.95 28.27 -24.16
C ASN A 86 50.33 26.84 -23.82
N LYS A 87 50.02 25.89 -24.72
CA LYS A 87 50.26 24.44 -24.60
C LYS A 87 51.76 24.11 -24.61
N ARG A 88 52.47 24.52 -23.57
CA ARG A 88 53.86 24.11 -23.31
C ARG A 88 53.88 23.29 -22.03
N PRO A 89 54.59 22.15 -21.99
CA PRO A 89 54.73 21.38 -20.77
C PRO A 89 55.36 22.24 -19.67
N MET A 90 54.85 22.13 -18.44
CA MET A 90 55.46 22.76 -17.28
C MET A 90 56.56 21.84 -16.74
N GLU A 91 57.76 22.39 -16.59
CA GLU A 91 58.84 21.71 -15.88
C GLU A 91 58.56 21.73 -14.38
N VAL A 92 58.59 20.55 -13.75
CA VAL A 92 58.49 20.38 -12.30
C VAL A 92 59.88 20.07 -11.74
N SER A 93 60.19 20.56 -10.53
CA SER A 93 61.49 20.29 -9.90
C SER A 93 61.61 18.82 -9.52
N SER A 94 62.77 18.21 -9.78
CA SER A 94 63.09 16.85 -9.33
C SER A 94 63.21 16.70 -7.81
N LYS A 95 63.27 17.82 -7.07
CA LYS A 95 63.38 17.84 -5.61
C LYS A 95 62.03 17.82 -4.89
N THR A 96 60.91 18.01 -5.59
CA THR A 96 59.59 17.86 -4.98
C THR A 96 59.19 16.37 -4.98
N PRO A 97 59.01 15.74 -3.80
CA PRO A 97 58.58 14.35 -3.75
C PRO A 97 57.20 14.21 -4.38
N VAL A 98 57.04 13.23 -5.28
CA VAL A 98 55.74 12.87 -5.84
C VAL A 98 54.88 12.36 -4.69
N ALA A 99 53.79 13.05 -4.38
CA ALA A 99 52.83 12.57 -3.38
C ALA A 99 52.45 11.13 -3.75
N PRO A 100 52.50 10.17 -2.80
CA PRO A 100 52.24 8.78 -3.11
C PRO A 100 50.88 8.73 -3.78
N ALA A 101 50.90 8.27 -5.03
CA ALA A 101 49.72 8.28 -5.84
C ALA A 101 48.68 7.46 -5.09
N ALA A 102 47.58 8.11 -4.72
CA ALA A 102 46.44 7.47 -4.08
C ALA A 102 45.70 6.57 -5.10
N PHE A 103 46.43 5.70 -5.78
CA PHE A 103 45.98 4.44 -6.35
C PHE A 103 45.84 3.47 -5.16
N SER A 104 44.88 3.63 -4.28
CA SER A 104 43.53 3.18 -4.58
C SER A 104 42.55 3.95 -3.69
N LYS A 105 42.10 5.12 -4.18
CA LYS A 105 40.71 5.54 -3.92
C LYS A 105 39.75 4.64 -4.73
N GLY A 106 39.96 3.33 -4.73
CA GLY A 106 38.88 2.38 -4.95
C GLY A 106 37.88 2.67 -3.85
N THR A 107 36.74 3.23 -4.25
CA THR A 107 35.60 3.61 -3.40
C THR A 107 35.61 2.82 -2.10
N ALA A 108 35.80 3.48 -0.95
CA ALA A 108 35.69 2.84 0.35
C ALA A 108 34.40 2.02 0.31
N ARG A 109 34.53 0.68 0.24
CA ARG A 109 33.41 -0.21 -0.04
C ARG A 109 32.41 0.04 1.08
N GLN A 110 31.32 0.74 0.76
CA GLN A 110 30.28 1.06 1.73
C GLN A 110 29.90 -0.27 2.35
N ARG A 111 30.22 -0.47 3.65
CA ARG A 111 29.93 -1.74 4.32
C ARG A 111 28.44 -1.99 4.12
N GLU A 112 28.09 -3.07 3.45
CA GLU A 112 26.68 -3.43 3.25
C GLU A 112 26.08 -3.54 4.64
N LYS A 113 25.11 -2.66 4.93
CA LYS A 113 24.43 -2.66 6.22
C LYS A 113 23.84 -4.05 6.39
N ALA A 114 24.06 -4.68 7.55
CA ALA A 114 23.43 -5.94 7.90
C ALA A 114 21.90 -5.72 7.87
N ARG A 115 21.29 -6.04 6.72
CA ARG A 115 19.86 -5.96 6.48
C ARG A 115 19.33 -7.39 6.51
N ASP A 116 18.11 -7.53 7.00
CA ASP A 116 17.37 -8.79 6.86
C ASP A 116 17.40 -9.21 5.38
N PRO A 117 17.78 -10.45 5.06
CA PRO A 117 17.91 -10.91 3.68
C PRO A 117 16.62 -10.74 2.87
N ARG A 118 15.45 -10.70 3.51
CA ARG A 118 14.16 -10.39 2.85
C ARG A 118 14.15 -8.98 2.24
N PHE A 119 14.86 -8.04 2.86
CA PHE A 119 15.01 -6.66 2.42
C PHE A 119 16.35 -6.40 1.71
N SER A 120 17.09 -7.46 1.37
CA SER A 120 18.26 -7.36 0.49
C SER A 120 17.80 -7.11 -0.95
N GLU A 121 18.55 -6.31 -1.71
CA GLU A 121 18.30 -6.08 -3.14
C GLU A 121 18.37 -7.39 -3.95
N LEU A 122 19.07 -8.40 -3.42
CA LEU A 122 19.19 -9.74 -3.99
C LEU A 122 17.91 -10.60 -3.85
N SER A 123 16.94 -10.22 -3.00
CA SER A 123 15.70 -10.99 -2.82
C SER A 123 14.74 -10.91 -4.02
N GLY A 124 15.05 -10.07 -5.00
CA GLY A 124 14.34 -9.97 -6.28
C GLY A 124 13.10 -9.09 -6.23
N ARG A 125 12.30 -9.13 -7.31
CA ARG A 125 11.05 -8.34 -7.43
C ARG A 125 9.85 -9.23 -7.13
N LEU A 126 8.81 -8.64 -6.55
CA LEU A 126 7.56 -9.34 -6.25
C LEU A 126 6.93 -9.91 -7.53
N ASP A 127 6.75 -11.23 -7.57
CA ASP A 127 5.91 -11.89 -8.57
C ASP A 127 4.45 -11.84 -8.12
N GLU A 128 3.73 -10.81 -8.60
CA GLU A 128 2.33 -10.57 -8.27
C GLU A 128 1.41 -11.77 -8.62
N GLU A 129 1.78 -12.58 -9.63
CA GLU A 129 0.98 -13.74 -10.03
C GLU A 129 1.13 -14.89 -9.05
N LYS A 130 2.37 -15.22 -8.65
CA LYS A 130 2.60 -16.26 -7.62
C LYS A 130 2.03 -15.83 -6.28
N PHE A 131 2.24 -14.57 -5.90
CA PHE A 131 1.71 -14.01 -4.66
C PHE A 131 0.17 -14.09 -4.62
N SER A 132 -0.50 -13.67 -5.69
CA SER A 132 -1.97 -13.72 -5.73
C SER A 132 -2.54 -15.13 -5.65
N LYS A 133 -1.81 -16.15 -6.13
CA LYS A 133 -2.19 -17.56 -6.00
C LYS A 133 -1.93 -18.10 -4.59
N ALA A 134 -0.73 -17.87 -4.05
CA ALA A 134 -0.35 -18.35 -2.72
C ALA A 134 -1.24 -17.76 -1.61
N PHE A 135 -1.66 -16.50 -1.77
CA PHE A 135 -2.48 -15.77 -0.80
C PHE A 135 -3.91 -15.54 -1.30
N ALA A 136 -4.46 -16.46 -2.12
CA ALA A 136 -5.83 -16.35 -2.63
C ALA A 136 -6.86 -16.30 -1.49
N PHE A 137 -6.63 -17.07 -0.42
CA PHE A 137 -7.49 -17.12 0.77
C PHE A 137 -7.71 -15.75 1.43
N VAL A 138 -6.74 -14.84 1.35
CA VAL A 138 -6.84 -13.48 1.93
C VAL A 138 -7.98 -12.70 1.27
N ASP A 139 -8.31 -13.00 0.01
CA ASP A 139 -9.47 -12.36 -0.62
C ASP A 139 -10.79 -12.87 -0.06
N ASP A 140 -10.86 -14.12 0.33
CA ASP A 140 -12.07 -14.71 0.92
C ASP A 140 -12.28 -14.16 2.34
N LEU A 141 -11.22 -14.10 3.16
CA LEU A 141 -11.29 -13.43 4.47
C LEU A 141 -11.78 -11.98 4.35
N ARG A 142 -11.27 -11.22 3.38
CA ARG A 142 -11.71 -9.84 3.16
C ARG A 142 -13.18 -9.76 2.77
N LYS A 143 -13.70 -10.69 1.96
CA LYS A 143 -15.12 -10.72 1.60
C LYS A 143 -15.97 -11.01 2.84
N ASP A 144 -15.56 -11.96 3.66
CA ASP A 144 -16.26 -12.32 4.89
C ASP A 144 -16.27 -11.14 5.88
N GLU A 145 -15.15 -10.44 6.03
CA GLU A 145 -15.06 -9.19 6.80
C GLU A 145 -16.01 -8.10 6.27
N MET A 146 -16.05 -7.89 4.95
CA MET A 146 -16.99 -6.93 4.37
C MET A 146 -18.45 -7.34 4.59
N GLN A 147 -18.76 -8.65 4.55
CA GLN A 147 -20.11 -9.15 4.79
C GLN A 147 -20.52 -8.99 6.26
N THR A 148 -19.63 -9.29 7.21
CA THR A 148 -19.89 -9.10 8.64
C THR A 148 -20.10 -7.62 8.98
N MET A 149 -19.28 -6.72 8.43
CA MET A 149 -19.47 -5.27 8.57
C MET A 149 -20.80 -4.81 7.96
N GLN A 150 -21.19 -5.32 6.79
CA GLN A 150 -22.49 -5.00 6.18
C GLN A 150 -23.66 -5.49 7.03
N LYS A 151 -23.57 -6.70 7.59
CA LYS A 151 -24.59 -7.24 8.49
C LYS A 151 -24.70 -6.41 9.76
N ALA A 152 -23.58 -5.98 10.35
CA ALA A 152 -23.57 -5.10 11.52
C ALA A 152 -24.24 -3.75 11.22
N LEU A 153 -23.95 -3.14 10.05
CA LEU A 153 -24.61 -1.89 9.63
C LEU A 153 -26.10 -2.06 9.32
N ARG A 154 -26.52 -3.23 8.81
CA ARG A 154 -27.94 -3.52 8.59
C ARG A 154 -28.69 -3.65 9.91
N ARG A 155 -28.14 -4.45 10.85
CA ARG A 155 -28.71 -4.60 12.20
C ARG A 155 -28.82 -3.27 12.94
N ALA A 156 -27.80 -2.43 12.87
CA ALA A 156 -27.83 -1.11 13.51
C ALA A 156 -28.95 -0.21 12.94
N ARG A 157 -29.24 -0.30 11.64
CA ARG A 157 -30.35 0.44 11.01
C ARG A 157 -31.71 -0.15 11.39
N GLU A 158 -31.82 -1.46 11.45
CA GLU A 158 -33.04 -2.15 11.89
C GLU A 158 -33.37 -1.80 13.34
N GLU A 159 -32.37 -1.78 14.22
CA GLU A 159 -32.51 -1.34 15.63
C GLU A 159 -32.92 0.12 15.75
N GLU A 160 -32.36 1.01 14.92
CA GLU A 160 -32.74 2.44 14.88
C GLU A 160 -34.20 2.62 14.45
N GLU A 161 -34.64 1.91 13.40
CA GLU A 161 -36.03 1.94 12.95
C GLU A 161 -37.01 1.33 13.97
N GLU A 162 -36.62 0.26 14.65
CA GLU A 162 -37.43 -0.35 15.72
C GLU A 162 -37.57 0.58 16.93
N GLU A 163 -36.48 1.24 17.34
CA GLU A 163 -36.53 2.22 18.43
C GLU A 163 -37.36 3.44 18.06
N GLU A 164 -37.31 3.93 16.81
CA GLU A 164 -38.18 5.01 16.35
C GLU A 164 -39.67 4.62 16.41
N ARG A 165 -40.00 3.38 16.04
CA ARG A 165 -41.38 2.84 16.15
C ARG A 165 -41.82 2.72 17.61
N GLU A 166 -40.97 2.15 18.48
CA GLU A 166 -41.29 1.92 19.90
C GLU A 166 -41.26 3.21 20.74
N ALA A 167 -40.44 4.20 20.38
CA ALA A 167 -40.42 5.52 21.00
C ALA A 167 -41.72 6.30 20.73
N GLY A 168 -42.37 6.08 19.58
CA GLY A 168 -43.72 6.58 19.31
C GLY A 168 -44.79 5.99 20.25
N GLU A 169 -44.53 4.82 20.82
CA GLU A 169 -45.41 4.10 21.76
C GLU A 169 -45.04 4.34 23.24
N GLY A 170 -44.13 5.29 23.54
CA GLY A 170 -43.82 5.73 24.90
C GLY A 170 -42.86 4.84 25.70
N ARG A 171 -42.30 3.78 25.10
CA ARG A 171 -41.25 2.94 25.72
C ARG A 171 -39.89 3.34 25.19
N ARG A 172 -39.17 4.23 25.89
CA ARG A 172 -37.76 4.52 25.59
C ARG A 172 -36.87 3.41 26.15
N GLY A 173 -36.50 2.47 25.29
CA GLY A 173 -35.65 1.32 25.65
C GLY A 173 -34.24 1.43 25.07
N ASN A 174 -33.25 1.40 25.94
CA ASN A 174 -31.81 1.49 25.70
C ASN A 174 -31.25 0.27 24.92
N ARG A 175 -31.71 0.03 23.68
CA ARG A 175 -31.50 -1.23 22.94
C ARG A 175 -30.39 -1.18 21.88
N ARG A 176 -29.89 0.01 21.52
CA ARG A 176 -28.85 0.17 20.50
C ARG A 176 -27.58 -0.60 20.87
N GLN A 177 -27.23 -1.60 20.05
CA GLN A 177 -26.01 -2.40 20.25
C GLN A 177 -24.75 -1.63 19.88
N LEU A 178 -24.86 -0.67 18.95
CA LEU A 178 -23.75 0.15 18.48
C LEU A 178 -24.06 1.63 18.70
N SER A 179 -23.06 2.37 19.19
CA SER A 179 -23.16 3.83 19.22
C SER A 179 -23.10 4.39 17.80
N GLU A 180 -23.73 5.54 17.56
CA GLU A 180 -23.72 6.22 16.25
C GLU A 180 -22.28 6.40 15.72
N ALA A 181 -21.35 6.78 16.60
CA ALA A 181 -19.93 6.89 16.28
C ALA A 181 -19.30 5.55 15.86
N GLN A 182 -19.75 4.42 16.39
CA GLN A 182 -19.30 3.09 15.96
C GLN A 182 -19.89 2.73 14.59
N VAL A 183 -21.17 3.01 14.36
CA VAL A 183 -21.84 2.80 13.06
C VAL A 183 -21.12 3.60 11.97
N GLU A 184 -20.80 4.87 12.25
CA GLU A 184 -20.07 5.71 11.30
C GLU A 184 -18.68 5.14 10.99
N ARG A 185 -17.90 4.75 12.01
CA ARG A 185 -16.58 4.12 11.81
C ARG A 185 -16.66 2.85 10.98
N VAL A 186 -17.62 1.97 11.24
CA VAL A 186 -17.81 0.73 10.46
C VAL A 186 -18.19 1.06 9.02
N SER A 187 -19.02 2.07 8.79
CA SER A 187 -19.41 2.51 7.45
C SER A 187 -18.22 3.08 6.66
N GLN A 188 -17.37 3.89 7.29
CA GLN A 188 -16.17 4.44 6.70
C GLN A 188 -15.17 3.34 6.35
N GLN A 189 -14.94 2.39 7.26
CA GLN A 189 -14.09 1.22 7.01
C GLN A 189 -14.60 0.36 5.85
N LEU A 190 -15.91 0.11 5.78
CA LEU A 190 -16.51 -0.63 4.67
C LEU A 190 -16.30 0.08 3.33
N ASN A 191 -16.46 1.40 3.30
CA ASN A 191 -16.25 2.19 2.08
C ASN A 191 -14.78 2.19 1.63
N GLN A 192 -13.84 2.27 2.58
CA GLN A 192 -12.41 2.11 2.30
C GLN A 192 -12.12 0.73 1.69
N MET A 193 -12.59 -0.34 2.33
CA MET A 193 -12.43 -1.72 1.84
C MET A 193 -13.00 -1.93 0.43
N ARG A 194 -14.20 -1.40 0.15
CA ARG A 194 -14.81 -1.43 -1.19
C ARG A 194 -13.97 -0.69 -2.23
N SER A 195 -13.42 0.46 -1.86
CA SER A 195 -12.57 1.26 -2.76
C SER A 195 -11.26 0.53 -3.10
N GLU A 196 -10.65 -0.10 -2.10
CA GLU A 196 -9.44 -0.91 -2.25
C GLU A 196 -9.71 -2.14 -3.11
N GLU A 197 -10.82 -2.84 -2.87
CA GLU A 197 -11.21 -4.00 -3.68
C GLU A 197 -11.40 -3.59 -5.15
N ALA A 198 -12.05 -2.45 -5.42
CA ALA A 198 -12.20 -1.94 -6.77
C ALA A 198 -10.86 -1.62 -7.45
N GLN A 199 -9.88 -1.09 -6.71
CA GLN A 199 -8.53 -0.88 -7.22
C GLN A 199 -7.80 -2.20 -7.49
N ARG A 200 -7.89 -3.17 -6.57
CA ARG A 200 -7.28 -4.49 -6.70
C ARG A 200 -7.87 -5.24 -7.89
N ARG A 201 -9.19 -5.16 -8.11
CA ARG A 201 -9.87 -5.74 -9.27
C ARG A 201 -9.33 -5.16 -10.59
N LYS A 202 -9.10 -3.85 -10.67
CA LYS A 202 -8.48 -3.21 -11.86
C LYS A 202 -7.07 -3.73 -12.10
N LYS A 203 -6.22 -3.75 -11.07
CA LYS A 203 -4.85 -4.27 -11.17
C LYS A 203 -4.83 -5.73 -11.63
N ARG A 204 -5.70 -6.57 -11.07
CA ARG A 204 -5.83 -7.98 -11.47
C ARG A 204 -6.28 -8.15 -12.92
N ALA A 205 -7.21 -7.32 -13.39
CA ALA A 205 -7.64 -7.34 -14.78
C ALA A 205 -6.48 -7.00 -15.73
N GLU A 206 -5.68 -5.99 -15.38
CA GLU A 206 -4.46 -5.61 -16.13
C GLU A 206 -3.42 -6.74 -16.15
N ILE A 207 -3.12 -7.36 -15.00
CA ILE A 207 -2.20 -8.49 -14.89
C ILE A 207 -2.70 -9.66 -15.75
N LYS A 208 -4.00 -10.00 -15.67
CA LYS A 208 -4.60 -11.09 -16.45
C LYS A 208 -4.51 -10.82 -17.96
N VAL A 209 -4.77 -9.59 -18.41
CA VAL A 209 -4.63 -9.22 -19.82
C VAL A 209 -3.17 -9.30 -20.27
N LYS A 210 -2.23 -8.78 -19.47
CA LYS A 210 -0.80 -8.84 -19.76
C LYS A 210 -0.30 -10.29 -19.85
N ARG A 211 -0.79 -11.17 -18.97
CA ARG A 211 -0.48 -12.60 -18.98
C ARG A 211 -1.00 -13.27 -20.25
N ASN A 212 -2.26 -13.02 -20.61
CA ASN A 212 -2.85 -13.58 -21.83
C ASN A 212 -2.09 -13.13 -23.08
N LEU A 213 -1.77 -11.84 -23.17
CA LEU A 213 -0.95 -11.27 -24.24
C LEU A 213 0.40 -11.96 -24.37
N LYS A 214 1.10 -12.11 -23.24
CA LYS A 214 2.40 -12.79 -23.20
C LYS A 214 2.29 -14.26 -23.65
N ASN A 215 1.20 -14.94 -23.31
CA ASN A 215 0.98 -16.33 -23.70
C ASN A 215 0.62 -16.47 -25.19
N GLU A 216 -0.25 -15.59 -25.70
CA GLU A 216 -0.60 -15.50 -27.12
C GLU A 216 0.65 -15.24 -27.98
N GLU A 217 1.50 -14.34 -27.52
CA GLU A 217 2.76 -13.99 -28.19
C GLU A 217 3.76 -15.14 -28.19
N LYS A 218 3.96 -15.79 -27.04
CA LYS A 218 4.78 -17.02 -26.96
C LYS A 218 4.30 -18.12 -27.91
N ARG A 219 2.98 -18.26 -28.05
CA ARG A 219 2.39 -19.24 -28.96
C ARG A 219 2.71 -18.91 -30.41
N LYS A 220 2.51 -17.66 -30.83
CA LYS A 220 2.84 -17.18 -32.18
C LYS A 220 4.33 -17.31 -32.52
N VAL A 221 5.20 -16.98 -31.57
CA VAL A 221 6.66 -17.19 -31.72
C VAL A 221 6.97 -18.67 -31.98
N ARG A 222 6.34 -19.58 -31.24
CA ARG A 222 6.55 -21.03 -31.38
C ARG A 222 6.00 -21.58 -32.69
N GLU A 223 4.83 -21.12 -33.12
CA GLU A 223 4.15 -21.61 -34.33
C GLU A 223 4.70 -20.99 -35.61
N GLU A 224 4.91 -19.67 -35.61
CA GLU A 224 5.25 -18.89 -36.82
C GLU A 224 6.75 -18.53 -36.89
N GLY A 225 7.54 -18.84 -35.85
CA GLY A 225 8.97 -18.47 -35.78
C GLY A 225 9.24 -16.97 -35.70
N LYS A 226 8.22 -16.14 -35.47
CA LYS A 226 8.36 -14.67 -35.40
C LYS A 226 9.23 -14.26 -34.21
N LYS A 227 9.87 -13.10 -34.32
CA LYS A 227 10.67 -12.52 -33.23
C LYS A 227 9.79 -12.25 -32.01
N PRO A 228 10.21 -12.65 -30.79
CA PRO A 228 9.48 -12.31 -29.57
C PRO A 228 9.34 -10.80 -29.43
N PHE A 229 8.10 -10.33 -29.32
CA PHE A 229 7.80 -8.93 -29.03
C PHE A 229 7.28 -8.82 -27.58
N PHE A 230 7.17 -7.61 -27.05
CA PHE A 230 6.56 -7.37 -25.76
C PHE A 230 5.48 -6.31 -25.92
N SER A 231 4.25 -6.69 -25.60
CA SER A 231 3.11 -5.76 -25.67
C SER A 231 3.35 -4.48 -24.85
N SER A 232 3.20 -3.33 -25.49
CA SER A 232 3.29 -2.02 -24.84
C SER A 232 2.18 -1.82 -23.78
N LYS A 233 2.46 -0.99 -22.76
CA LYS A 233 1.49 -0.64 -21.70
C LYS A 233 0.19 -0.07 -22.27
N ARG A 234 0.24 0.67 -23.38
CA ARG A 234 -0.95 1.23 -24.04
C ARG A 234 -1.87 0.13 -24.57
N VAL A 235 -1.30 -0.87 -25.26
CA VAL A 235 -2.02 -2.02 -25.80
C VAL A 235 -2.67 -2.84 -24.68
N VAL A 236 -1.97 -3.04 -23.57
CA VAL A 236 -2.55 -3.71 -22.38
C VAL A 236 -3.77 -2.96 -21.87
N LYS A 237 -3.70 -1.64 -21.72
CA LYS A 237 -4.83 -0.82 -21.25
C LYS A 237 -6.02 -0.84 -22.20
N GLU A 238 -5.76 -0.83 -23.50
CA GLU A 238 -6.78 -0.93 -24.54
C GLU A 238 -7.53 -2.27 -24.45
N LYS A 239 -6.80 -3.40 -24.39
CA LYS A 239 -7.42 -4.72 -24.19
C LYS A 239 -8.18 -4.85 -22.87
N VAL A 240 -7.72 -4.21 -21.80
CA VAL A 240 -8.47 -4.15 -20.53
C VAL A 240 -9.76 -3.36 -20.70
N PHE A 241 -9.71 -2.27 -21.46
CA PHE A 241 -10.88 -1.44 -21.75
C PHE A 241 -11.90 -2.17 -22.62
N GLU A 242 -11.46 -2.86 -23.68
CA GLU A 242 -12.29 -3.72 -24.53
C GLU A 242 -13.06 -4.76 -23.70
N LYS A 243 -12.34 -5.53 -22.87
CA LYS A 243 -12.99 -6.52 -21.97
C LYS A 243 -14.01 -5.88 -21.05
N ARG A 244 -13.72 -4.69 -20.52
CA ARG A 244 -14.67 -3.95 -19.68
C ARG A 244 -15.90 -3.49 -20.46
N VAL A 245 -15.74 -3.07 -21.70
CA VAL A 245 -16.86 -2.72 -22.59
C VAL A 245 -17.70 -3.96 -22.88
N ASP A 246 -17.09 -5.10 -23.15
CA ASP A 246 -17.80 -6.36 -23.41
C ASP A 246 -18.56 -6.85 -22.17
N GLU A 247 -17.97 -6.74 -20.97
CA GLU A 247 -18.67 -7.00 -19.70
C GLU A 247 -19.89 -6.08 -19.53
N LEU A 248 -19.76 -4.78 -19.88
CA LEU A 248 -20.86 -3.82 -19.82
C LEU A 248 -21.93 -4.04 -20.88
N LYS A 249 -21.55 -4.50 -22.08
CA LYS A 249 -22.48 -4.93 -23.14
C LYS A 249 -23.31 -6.12 -22.67
N LYS A 250 -22.66 -7.16 -22.16
CA LYS A 250 -23.31 -8.36 -21.59
C LYS A 250 -24.24 -8.02 -20.44
N ALA A 251 -23.85 -7.08 -19.58
CA ALA A 251 -24.68 -6.62 -18.47
C ALA A 251 -25.80 -5.64 -18.87
N GLY A 252 -25.92 -5.24 -20.14
CA GLY A 252 -26.88 -4.23 -20.61
C GLY A 252 -26.63 -2.81 -20.10
N LYS A 253 -25.48 -2.55 -19.46
CA LYS A 253 -25.14 -1.26 -18.80
C LYS A 253 -24.28 -0.35 -19.67
N LEU A 254 -23.97 -0.74 -20.91
CA LEU A 254 -23.10 0.02 -21.80
C LEU A 254 -23.65 1.43 -22.11
N LYS A 255 -24.94 1.56 -22.43
CA LYS A 255 -25.56 2.86 -22.76
C LYS A 255 -25.38 3.89 -21.64
N ARG A 256 -25.74 3.50 -20.40
CA ARG A 256 -25.54 4.34 -19.20
C ARG A 256 -24.07 4.68 -18.96
N PHE A 257 -23.16 3.75 -19.22
CA PHE A 257 -21.72 4.00 -19.08
C PHE A 257 -21.22 5.04 -20.08
N ILE A 258 -21.65 4.94 -21.36
CA ILE A 258 -21.29 5.90 -22.40
C ILE A 258 -21.87 7.28 -22.05
N GLU A 259 -23.13 7.35 -21.65
CA GLU A 259 -23.78 8.60 -21.23
C GLU A 259 -23.05 9.25 -20.06
N THR A 260 -22.78 8.48 -18.99
CA THR A 260 -22.04 8.99 -17.81
C THR A 260 -20.64 9.46 -18.19
N LYS A 261 -19.97 8.75 -19.13
CA LYS A 261 -18.63 9.12 -19.60
C LYS A 261 -18.69 10.39 -20.44
N GLY A 262 -19.68 10.53 -21.33
CA GLY A 262 -19.93 11.71 -22.15
C GLY A 262 -20.29 12.95 -21.32
N GLN A 263 -21.12 12.79 -20.28
CA GLN A 263 -21.41 13.88 -19.34
C GLN A 263 -20.15 14.32 -18.58
N LYS A 264 -19.29 13.39 -18.17
CA LYS A 264 -18.03 13.72 -17.49
C LYS A 264 -17.02 14.40 -18.41
N THR A 265 -16.87 13.95 -19.65
CA THR A 265 -16.02 14.62 -20.64
C THR A 265 -16.57 16.01 -20.95
N SER A 266 -17.88 16.13 -21.24
CA SER A 266 -18.51 17.44 -21.50
C SER A 266 -18.35 18.42 -20.33
N LYS A 267 -18.52 17.97 -19.07
CA LYS A 267 -18.26 18.80 -17.89
C LYS A 267 -16.80 19.20 -17.76
N LYS A 268 -15.86 18.30 -18.09
CA LYS A 268 -14.43 18.60 -18.09
C LYS A 268 -14.11 19.63 -19.17
N ASP A 269 -14.60 19.42 -20.39
CA ASP A 269 -14.40 20.31 -21.52
C ASP A 269 -14.97 21.69 -21.18
N LYS A 270 -16.19 21.79 -20.64
CA LYS A 270 -16.77 23.06 -20.15
C LYS A 270 -15.92 23.76 -19.08
N ARG A 271 -15.24 23.00 -18.21
CA ARG A 271 -14.33 23.53 -17.19
C ARG A 271 -12.99 23.99 -17.78
N GLU A 272 -12.54 23.33 -18.85
CA GLU A 272 -11.28 23.60 -19.55
C GLU A 272 -11.43 24.71 -20.61
N MET A 273 -12.67 24.98 -21.04
CA MET A 273 -12.98 26.14 -21.87
C MET A 273 -12.67 27.43 -21.12
N PRO A 274 -11.94 28.38 -21.74
CA PRO A 274 -11.70 29.68 -21.13
C PRO A 274 -13.04 30.38 -20.90
N MET A 275 -13.30 30.77 -19.65
CA MET A 275 -14.44 31.63 -19.34
C MET A 275 -14.25 32.96 -20.06
N ARG A 276 -15.32 33.47 -20.68
CA ARG A 276 -15.31 34.82 -21.24
C ARG A 276 -14.91 35.77 -20.11
N ARG A 277 -13.87 36.60 -20.33
CA ARG A 277 -13.56 37.70 -19.42
C ARG A 277 -14.75 38.64 -19.44
N ASP A 278 -15.39 38.84 -18.29
CA ASP A 278 -16.41 39.87 -18.14
C ASP A 278 -15.76 41.22 -18.46
N ALA A 279 -16.19 41.84 -19.56
CA ALA A 279 -15.70 43.13 -20.03
C ALA A 279 -16.27 44.29 -19.19
N SER A 280 -16.50 44.08 -17.89
CA SER A 280 -17.18 45.02 -16.98
C SER A 280 -16.35 45.38 -15.74
N GLY A 281 -15.02 45.27 -15.82
CA GLY A 281 -14.10 45.58 -14.71
C GLY A 281 -12.86 46.35 -15.15
N GLY A 282 -12.98 47.15 -16.21
CA GLY A 282 -11.90 47.98 -16.75
C GLY A 282 -12.42 49.36 -17.12
N THR A 283 -12.69 50.17 -16.10
CA THR A 283 -12.80 51.63 -16.15
C THR A 283 -12.11 52.18 -14.91
#